data_AF-A0A924EQ93-F1
#
_entry.id   AF-A0A924EQ93-F1
#
_cell.length_a   1.000
_cell.length_b   1.000
_cell.length_c   1.000
_cell.angle_alpha   90.00
_cell.angle_beta   90.00
_cell.angle_gamma   90.00
#
_symmetry.space_group_name_H-M   'P 1'
#
loop_
_entity.id
_entity.type
_entity.pdbx_description
1 polymer ?
#
loop_
_entity_poly.entity_id
_entity_poly.type
_entity_poly.pdbx_seq_one_letter_code
_entity_poly.pdbx_strand_id
1 'polypeptide(L)'
;QLYKDGFVDIASVGNEVLYREDLTEDELLENIQYVKDAIPDCTVGYVDAYYEFLVRPKITEICDVILCNCYPFWEGTPGEFSLNHLKDMYQQCKNVAGNKKVIISETGWPTAGEAIGDSVPSLLQSEKYFIGSQLWAADENIEVFYFSTFDEGWKKNAEGEIGAHWGIWDENEKLKF
;
A
#
# COMPACT_ATOMS: atom_id res chain seq x y z
N GLN A 1 -14.11 9.31 21.18
CA GLN A 1 -14.30 8.64 19.85
C GLN A 1 -13.13 9.11 19.01
N LEU A 2 -12.25 8.23 18.51
CA LEU A 2 -10.92 8.59 17.97
C LEU A 2 -10.89 9.86 17.10
N TYR A 3 -11.81 9.98 16.14
CA TYR A 3 -11.97 11.18 15.32
C TYR A 3 -12.26 12.46 16.13
N LYS A 4 -13.27 12.43 17.01
CA LYS A 4 -13.63 13.58 17.87
C LYS A 4 -12.53 13.94 18.86
N ASP A 5 -11.71 12.97 19.21
CA ASP A 5 -10.60 13.15 20.13
C ASP A 5 -9.33 13.66 19.41
N GLY A 6 -9.38 13.83 18.08
CA GLY A 6 -8.30 14.41 17.26
C GLY A 6 -7.17 13.44 16.92
N PHE A 7 -7.39 12.13 17.03
CA PHE A 7 -6.38 11.10 16.76
C PHE A 7 -6.40 10.54 15.33
N VAL A 8 -7.24 11.07 14.44
CA VAL A 8 -7.41 10.57 13.07
C VAL A 8 -7.00 11.63 12.07
N ASP A 9 -5.86 11.43 11.42
CA ASP A 9 -5.38 12.29 10.33
C ASP A 9 -6.06 11.95 8.99
N ILE A 10 -6.18 10.65 8.69
CA ILE A 10 -6.80 10.11 7.47
C ILE A 10 -7.68 8.92 7.84
N ALA A 11 -8.89 8.87 7.30
CA ALA A 11 -9.76 7.70 7.36
C ALA A 11 -9.76 6.97 6.02
N SER A 12 -9.30 5.70 5.99
CA SER A 12 -9.49 4.83 4.83
C SER A 12 -10.79 4.03 4.95
N VAL A 13 -11.58 3.99 3.88
CA VAL A 13 -12.84 3.22 3.82
C VAL A 13 -12.63 1.95 3.00
N GLY A 14 -12.01 0.94 3.61
CA GLY A 14 -11.69 -0.34 2.97
C GLY A 14 -10.21 -0.50 2.64
N ASN A 15 -9.84 -1.74 2.33
CA ASN A 15 -8.52 -2.13 1.86
C ASN A 15 -8.68 -3.23 0.80
N GLU A 16 -8.32 -2.94 -0.45
CA GLU A 16 -8.35 -3.89 -1.57
C GLU A 16 -9.72 -4.54 -1.82
N VAL A 17 -10.79 -3.80 -1.53
CA VAL A 17 -12.18 -4.27 -1.69
C VAL A 17 -12.52 -4.51 -3.16
N LEU A 18 -12.07 -3.66 -4.07
CA LEU A 18 -12.33 -3.82 -5.51
C LEU A 18 -11.40 -4.87 -6.11
N TYR A 19 -10.13 -4.89 -5.71
CA TYR A 19 -9.21 -5.95 -6.12
C TYR A 19 -9.71 -7.35 -5.76
N ARG A 20 -10.26 -7.53 -4.55
CA ARG A 20 -10.82 -8.82 -4.11
C ARG A 20 -12.26 -9.05 -4.56
N GLU A 21 -12.88 -8.09 -5.25
CA GLU A 21 -14.28 -8.14 -5.66
C GLU A 21 -15.27 -8.33 -4.47
N ASP A 22 -14.89 -7.84 -3.28
CA ASP A 22 -15.68 -7.98 -2.05
C ASP A 22 -16.97 -7.13 -2.10
N LEU A 23 -16.91 -5.99 -2.78
CA LEU A 23 -18.05 -5.09 -3.05
C LEU A 23 -18.02 -4.62 -4.50
N THR A 24 -19.18 -4.22 -5.00
CA THR A 24 -19.28 -3.47 -6.26
C THR A 24 -18.75 -2.03 -6.09
N GLU A 25 -18.40 -1.39 -7.21
CA GLU A 25 -17.98 0.01 -7.23
C GLU A 25 -19.04 0.94 -6.62
N ASP A 26 -20.33 0.73 -6.91
CA ASP A 26 -21.41 1.55 -6.40
C ASP A 26 -21.60 1.39 -4.88
N GLU A 27 -21.52 0.16 -4.35
CA GLU A 27 -21.59 -0.09 -2.89
C GLU A 27 -20.41 0.56 -2.15
N LEU A 28 -19.20 0.53 -2.73
CA LEU A 28 -18.05 1.20 -2.15
C LEU A 28 -18.19 2.73 -2.17
N LEU A 29 -18.69 3.30 -3.27
CA LEU A 29 -18.97 4.74 -3.37
C LEU A 29 -19.97 5.20 -2.30
N GLU A 30 -21.04 4.42 -2.07
CA GLU A 30 -22.01 4.70 -1.01
C GLU A 30 -21.37 4.68 0.38
N ASN A 31 -20.51 3.70 0.66
CA ASN A 31 -19.79 3.61 1.94
C ASN A 31 -18.81 4.78 2.15
N ILE A 32 -18.06 5.17 1.12
CA ILE A 32 -17.15 6.31 1.19
C ILE A 32 -17.95 7.59 1.46
N GLN A 33 -19.05 7.81 0.73
CA GLN A 33 -19.89 8.99 0.93
C GLN A 33 -20.48 9.03 2.34
N TYR A 34 -20.98 7.91 2.84
CA TYR A 34 -21.51 7.79 4.20
C TYR A 34 -20.47 8.20 5.26
N VAL A 35 -19.23 7.74 5.12
CA VAL A 35 -18.15 8.11 6.04
C VAL A 35 -17.81 9.60 5.91
N LYS A 36 -17.67 10.13 4.70
CA LYS A 36 -17.42 11.57 4.48
C LYS A 36 -18.49 12.45 5.14
N ASP A 37 -19.76 12.06 5.05
CA ASP A 37 -20.86 12.79 5.69
C ASP A 37 -20.80 12.71 7.23
N ALA A 38 -20.29 11.61 7.78
CA ALA A 38 -20.17 11.39 9.22
C ALA A 38 -18.96 12.11 9.86
N ILE A 39 -17.89 12.33 9.08
CA ILE A 39 -16.63 12.96 9.53
C ILE A 39 -16.14 14.06 8.56
N PRO A 40 -16.93 15.13 8.34
CA PRO A 40 -16.72 16.08 7.24
C PRO A 40 -15.42 16.90 7.31
N ASP A 41 -14.77 16.96 8.49
CA ASP A 41 -13.49 17.67 8.66
C ASP A 41 -12.27 16.73 8.54
N CYS A 42 -12.48 15.42 8.32
CA CYS A 42 -11.41 14.43 8.13
C CYS A 42 -11.09 14.25 6.64
N THR A 43 -9.82 13.99 6.33
CA THR A 43 -9.43 13.51 4.99
C THR A 43 -9.87 12.06 4.84
N VAL A 44 -10.72 11.77 3.85
CA VAL A 44 -11.20 10.40 3.60
C VAL A 44 -10.61 9.87 2.29
N GLY A 45 -10.03 8.67 2.37
CA GLY A 45 -9.48 7.96 1.22
C GLY A 45 -9.99 6.53 1.14
N TYR A 46 -9.46 5.83 0.15
CA TYR A 46 -9.65 4.41 -0.06
C TYR A 46 -8.29 3.78 -0.36
N VAL A 47 -8.03 2.58 0.17
CA VAL A 47 -6.81 1.80 -0.09
C VAL A 47 -7.12 0.69 -1.07
N ASP A 48 -6.34 0.60 -2.14
CA ASP A 48 -6.38 -0.52 -3.09
C ASP A 48 -5.07 -0.63 -3.89
N ALA A 49 -4.95 -1.70 -4.69
CA ALA A 49 -3.94 -1.82 -5.73
C ALA A 49 -3.95 -0.58 -6.63
N TYR A 50 -2.76 -0.04 -6.91
CA TYR A 50 -2.58 1.25 -7.59
C TYR A 50 -3.40 1.39 -8.90
N TYR A 51 -3.56 0.31 -9.66
CA TYR A 51 -4.26 0.30 -10.94
C TYR A 51 -5.79 0.46 -10.83
N GLU A 52 -6.41 0.16 -9.67
CA GLU A 52 -7.85 0.37 -9.48
C GLU A 52 -8.20 1.86 -9.64
N PHE A 53 -7.35 2.76 -9.15
CA PHE A 53 -7.54 4.20 -9.32
C PHE A 53 -7.45 4.67 -10.78
N LEU A 54 -6.74 3.93 -11.63
CA LEU A 54 -6.62 4.24 -13.06
C LEU A 54 -7.87 3.83 -13.83
N VAL A 55 -8.44 2.68 -13.49
CA VAL A 55 -9.59 2.11 -14.21
C VAL A 55 -10.95 2.51 -13.61
N ARG A 56 -10.96 3.04 -12.37
CA ARG A 56 -12.15 3.50 -11.62
C ARG A 56 -12.11 5.00 -11.34
N PRO A 57 -12.36 5.86 -12.35
CA PRO A 57 -12.26 7.31 -12.17
C PRO A 57 -13.23 7.86 -11.11
N LYS A 58 -14.39 7.24 -10.87
CA LYS A 58 -15.32 7.67 -9.81
C LYS A 58 -14.75 7.48 -8.40
N ILE A 59 -14.02 6.38 -8.18
CA ILE A 59 -13.33 6.11 -6.92
C ILE A 59 -12.23 7.15 -6.71
N THR A 60 -11.46 7.43 -7.75
CA THR A 60 -10.45 8.49 -7.74
C THR A 60 -11.05 9.88 -7.53
N GLU A 61 -12.26 10.12 -8.01
CA GLU A 61 -12.98 11.39 -7.85
C GLU A 61 -13.44 11.62 -6.41
N ILE A 62 -14.06 10.61 -5.79
CA ILE A 62 -14.69 10.74 -4.47
C ILE A 62 -13.67 10.83 -3.31
N CYS A 63 -12.49 10.23 -3.46
CA CYS A 63 -11.45 10.24 -2.43
C CYS A 63 -10.82 11.64 -2.29
N ASP A 64 -10.53 12.09 -1.06
CA ASP A 64 -9.75 13.31 -0.83
C ASP A 64 -8.25 13.08 -1.02
N VAL A 65 -7.82 11.84 -0.75
CA VAL A 65 -6.44 11.34 -0.89
C VAL A 65 -6.46 9.95 -1.52
N ILE A 66 -5.53 9.68 -2.43
CA ILE A 66 -5.32 8.34 -2.98
C ILE A 66 -4.32 7.61 -2.09
N LEU A 67 -4.71 6.44 -1.62
CA LEU A 67 -3.87 5.53 -0.84
C LEU A 67 -3.63 4.29 -1.71
N CYS A 68 -2.46 4.21 -2.36
CA CYS A 68 -2.17 3.14 -3.30
C CYS A 68 -1.22 2.09 -2.72
N ASN A 69 -1.62 0.82 -2.82
CA ASN A 69 -0.76 -0.31 -2.58
C ASN A 69 0.07 -0.57 -3.85
N CYS A 70 1.39 -0.50 -3.70
CA CYS A 70 2.36 -0.62 -4.79
C CYS A 70 3.38 -1.70 -4.45
N TYR A 71 3.21 -2.90 -5.02
CA TYR A 71 4.09 -4.04 -4.77
C TYR A 71 4.71 -4.58 -6.07
N PRO A 72 5.91 -4.10 -6.46
CA PRO A 72 6.67 -4.68 -7.55
C PRO A 72 6.92 -6.19 -7.37
N PHE A 73 7.00 -6.64 -6.12
CA PHE A 73 7.17 -8.05 -5.78
C PHE A 73 6.04 -8.91 -6.37
N TRP A 74 4.78 -8.55 -6.14
CA TRP A 74 3.61 -9.31 -6.60
C TRP A 74 3.44 -9.30 -8.12
N GLU A 75 4.04 -8.33 -8.81
CA GLU A 75 4.07 -8.26 -10.27
C GLU A 75 5.26 -8.99 -10.91
N GLY A 76 6.03 -9.74 -10.13
CA GLY A 76 7.14 -10.56 -10.63
C GLY A 76 8.36 -9.78 -11.12
N THR A 77 8.53 -8.57 -10.63
CA THR A 77 9.63 -7.67 -10.99
C THR A 77 10.98 -8.19 -10.49
N PRO A 78 12.01 -8.31 -11.33
CA PRO A 78 13.36 -8.59 -10.83
C PRO A 78 13.82 -7.56 -9.80
N GLY A 79 14.51 -8.02 -8.74
CA GLY A 79 14.93 -7.17 -7.63
C GLY A 79 15.71 -5.92 -8.04
N GLU A 80 16.52 -6.01 -9.09
CA GLU A 80 17.29 -4.88 -9.63
C GLU A 80 16.42 -3.77 -10.26
N PHE A 81 15.20 -4.08 -10.69
CA PHE A 81 14.26 -3.13 -11.30
C PHE A 81 13.11 -2.72 -10.36
N SER A 82 13.00 -3.36 -9.20
CA SER A 82 11.93 -3.17 -8.22
C SER A 82 11.69 -1.70 -7.82
N LEU A 83 12.76 -0.92 -7.59
CA LEU A 83 12.62 0.48 -7.24
C LEU A 83 12.06 1.31 -8.40
N ASN A 84 12.54 1.10 -9.62
CA ASN A 84 12.01 1.83 -10.78
C ASN A 84 10.53 1.49 -11.02
N HIS A 85 10.17 0.23 -10.85
CA HIS A 85 8.78 -0.17 -11.00
C HIS A 85 7.88 0.47 -9.92
N LEU A 86 8.33 0.56 -8.66
CA LEU A 86 7.61 1.31 -7.62
C LEU A 86 7.35 2.76 -8.04
N LYS A 87 8.35 3.44 -8.62
CA LYS A 87 8.22 4.81 -9.13
C LYS A 87 7.16 4.90 -10.24
N ASP A 88 7.16 3.95 -11.15
CA ASP A 88 6.22 3.90 -12.26
C ASP A 88 4.77 3.67 -11.76
N MET A 89 4.57 2.77 -10.79
CA MET A 89 3.27 2.56 -10.13
C MET A 89 2.77 3.86 -9.46
N TYR A 90 3.64 4.53 -8.70
CA TYR A 90 3.30 5.81 -8.07
C TYR A 90 2.95 6.89 -9.11
N GLN A 91 3.75 7.01 -10.16
CA GLN A 91 3.53 8.02 -11.20
C GLN A 91 2.21 7.79 -11.94
N GLN A 92 1.83 6.53 -12.15
CA GLN A 92 0.53 6.16 -12.71
C GLN A 92 -0.63 6.70 -11.85
N CYS A 93 -0.62 6.46 -10.53
CA CYS A 93 -1.62 7.07 -9.63
C CYS A 93 -1.57 8.59 -9.67
N LYS A 94 -0.36 9.17 -9.65
CA LYS A 94 -0.17 10.63 -9.66
C LYS A 94 -0.79 11.28 -10.90
N ASN A 95 -0.70 10.62 -12.06
CA ASN A 95 -1.27 11.11 -13.31
C ASN A 95 -2.80 11.18 -13.31
N VAL A 96 -3.48 10.29 -12.57
CA VAL A 96 -4.96 10.27 -12.47
C VAL A 96 -5.49 11.03 -11.25
N ALA A 97 -4.62 11.37 -10.28
CA ALA A 97 -5.01 12.04 -9.04
C ALA A 97 -5.46 13.50 -9.20
N GLY A 98 -5.11 14.14 -10.32
CA GLY A 98 -5.27 15.59 -10.48
C GLY A 98 -4.47 16.34 -9.41
N ASN A 99 -5.14 17.20 -8.64
CA ASN A 99 -4.49 17.96 -7.55
C ASN A 99 -4.47 17.21 -6.21
N LYS A 100 -5.03 15.99 -6.15
CA LYS A 100 -5.08 15.22 -4.91
C LYS A 100 -3.70 14.72 -4.52
N LYS A 101 -3.51 14.54 -3.21
CA LYS A 101 -2.33 13.87 -2.66
C LYS A 101 -2.41 12.38 -2.99
N VAL A 102 -1.25 11.78 -3.26
CA VAL A 102 -1.07 10.34 -3.43
C VAL A 102 -0.08 9.89 -2.37
N ILE A 103 -0.46 8.89 -1.59
CA ILE A 103 0.35 8.25 -0.56
C ILE A 103 0.48 6.78 -0.97
N ILE A 104 1.70 6.25 -0.91
CA ILE A 104 1.91 4.81 -1.05
C ILE A 104 1.53 4.18 0.28
N SER A 105 0.33 3.61 0.37
CA SER A 105 -0.21 3.04 1.61
C SER A 105 0.42 1.71 1.98
N GLU A 106 0.91 0.98 0.99
CA GLU A 106 1.67 -0.23 1.22
C GLU A 106 2.71 -0.45 0.12
N THR A 107 3.91 -0.83 0.54
CA THR A 107 4.95 -1.36 -0.33
C THR A 107 5.96 -2.13 0.51
N GLY A 108 6.58 -3.16 -0.05
CA GLY A 108 7.52 -3.99 0.71
C GLY A 108 8.21 -5.03 -0.16
N TRP A 109 9.13 -5.77 0.46
CA TRP A 109 9.77 -6.92 -0.16
C TRP A 109 10.06 -8.00 0.89
N PRO A 110 9.61 -9.25 0.70
CA PRO A 110 9.76 -10.30 1.70
C PRO A 110 11.20 -10.81 1.77
N THR A 111 11.65 -11.15 2.97
CA THR A 111 13.02 -11.67 3.19
C THR A 111 13.17 -13.15 2.88
N ALA A 112 12.06 -13.89 2.83
CA ALA A 112 12.00 -15.33 2.62
C ALA A 112 10.63 -15.73 2.03
N GLY A 113 10.49 -17.00 1.64
CA GLY A 113 9.30 -17.54 0.98
C GLY A 113 9.54 -17.85 -0.50
N GLU A 114 8.45 -18.08 -1.21
CA GLU A 114 8.45 -18.45 -2.63
C GLU A 114 8.72 -17.25 -3.55
N ALA A 115 9.31 -17.51 -4.72
CA ALA A 115 9.43 -16.50 -5.77
C ALA A 115 8.09 -16.32 -6.51
N ILE A 116 7.81 -15.08 -6.91
CA ILE A 116 6.74 -14.75 -7.85
C ILE A 116 7.40 -14.25 -9.12
N GLY A 117 7.27 -14.96 -10.24
CA GLY A 117 8.02 -14.62 -11.46
C GLY A 117 9.53 -14.50 -11.18
N ASP A 118 10.11 -13.34 -11.51
CA ASP A 118 11.52 -13.02 -11.24
C ASP A 118 11.73 -12.28 -9.89
N SER A 119 10.66 -12.05 -9.12
CA SER A 119 10.74 -11.52 -7.76
C SER A 119 11.18 -12.62 -6.81
N VAL A 120 12.46 -12.59 -6.41
CA VAL A 120 13.04 -13.55 -5.46
C VAL A 120 13.17 -12.92 -4.06
N PRO A 121 12.50 -13.46 -3.02
CA PRO A 121 12.68 -13.03 -1.64
C PRO A 121 14.12 -13.26 -1.17
N SER A 122 14.70 -12.27 -0.50
CA SER A 122 15.98 -12.45 0.23
C SER A 122 16.22 -11.28 1.17
N LEU A 123 16.96 -11.52 2.26
CA LEU A 123 17.32 -10.48 3.22
C LEU A 123 18.01 -9.27 2.55
N LEU A 124 19.01 -9.53 1.69
CA LEU A 124 19.74 -8.48 0.99
C LEU A 124 18.84 -7.67 0.05
N GLN A 125 17.89 -8.32 -0.63
CA GLN A 125 16.98 -7.62 -1.52
C GLN A 125 15.96 -6.78 -0.75
N SER A 126 15.43 -7.30 0.37
CA SER A 126 14.53 -6.54 1.24
C SER A 126 15.19 -5.29 1.82
N GLU A 127 16.42 -5.41 2.32
CA GLU A 127 17.20 -4.27 2.83
C GLU A 127 17.41 -3.21 1.73
N LYS A 128 17.84 -3.63 0.53
CA LYS A 128 18.01 -2.72 -0.61
C LYS A 128 16.71 -2.04 -1.00
N TYR A 129 15.59 -2.78 -1.03
CA TYR A 129 14.29 -2.26 -1.38
C TYR A 129 13.79 -1.25 -0.35
N PHE A 130 13.93 -1.57 0.95
CA PHE A 130 13.60 -0.67 2.05
C PHE A 130 14.40 0.64 1.95
N ILE A 131 15.74 0.56 1.93
CA ILE A 131 16.59 1.75 1.85
C ILE A 131 16.28 2.57 0.58
N GLY A 132 16.17 1.90 -0.57
CA GLY A 132 15.92 2.56 -1.85
C GLY A 132 14.57 3.28 -1.91
N SER A 133 13.50 2.63 -1.43
CA SER A 133 12.16 3.21 -1.38
C SER A 133 12.09 4.40 -0.41
N GLN A 134 12.67 4.28 0.78
CA GLN A 134 12.67 5.36 1.78
C GLN A 134 13.49 6.58 1.33
N LEU A 135 14.68 6.36 0.76
CA LEU A 135 15.52 7.46 0.26
C LEU A 135 14.86 8.19 -0.90
N TRP A 136 14.30 7.45 -1.86
CA TRP A 136 13.58 8.04 -2.97
C TRP A 136 12.34 8.82 -2.50
N ALA A 137 11.55 8.24 -1.60
CA ALA A 137 10.37 8.89 -1.05
C ALA A 137 10.72 10.20 -0.32
N ALA A 138 11.81 10.19 0.46
CA ALA A 138 12.30 11.40 1.13
C ALA A 138 12.76 12.49 0.15
N ASP A 139 13.47 12.12 -0.92
CA ASP A 139 13.98 13.05 -1.95
C ASP A 139 12.84 13.72 -2.72
N GLU A 140 11.80 12.97 -3.07
CA GLU A 140 10.63 13.45 -3.81
C GLU A 140 9.49 13.97 -2.92
N ASN A 141 9.67 13.97 -1.59
CA ASN A 141 8.65 14.34 -0.61
C ASN A 141 7.33 13.54 -0.79
N ILE A 142 7.47 12.22 -0.95
CA ILE A 142 6.37 11.25 -1.08
C ILE A 142 6.17 10.57 0.27
N GLU A 143 4.92 10.46 0.70
CA GLU A 143 4.58 9.72 1.91
C GLU A 143 4.39 8.23 1.59
N VAL A 144 5.03 7.39 2.40
CA VAL A 144 5.06 5.94 2.23
C VAL A 144 4.84 5.26 3.57
N PHE A 145 3.87 4.35 3.62
CA PHE A 145 3.73 3.36 4.67
C PHE A 145 4.40 2.06 4.20
N TYR A 146 5.58 1.78 4.73
CA TYR A 146 6.31 0.56 4.38
C TYR A 146 5.71 -0.65 5.09
N PHE A 147 5.51 -1.72 4.33
CA PHE A 147 4.94 -2.97 4.79
C PHE A 147 6.06 -4.01 5.01
N SER A 148 6.35 -4.43 6.24
CA SER A 148 5.70 -4.03 7.50
C SER A 148 6.71 -3.89 8.64
N THR A 149 6.23 -3.53 9.83
CA THR A 149 7.11 -3.39 11.00
C THR A 149 7.64 -4.75 11.45
N PHE A 150 6.79 -5.76 11.58
CA PHE A 150 7.15 -7.08 12.11
C PHE A 150 6.75 -8.19 11.14
N ASP A 151 7.48 -9.29 11.15
CA ASP A 151 7.06 -10.54 10.52
C ASP A 151 5.77 -11.05 11.18
N GLU A 152 4.81 -11.47 10.35
CA GLU A 152 3.46 -11.82 10.77
C GLU A 152 3.19 -13.31 10.51
N GLY A 153 3.74 -14.18 11.36
CA GLY A 153 3.69 -15.64 11.18
C GLY A 153 2.29 -16.23 10.97
N TRP A 154 1.24 -15.56 11.44
CA TRP A 154 -0.16 -15.97 11.26
C TRP A 154 -0.64 -15.88 9.80
N LYS A 155 -0.01 -15.05 8.95
CA LYS A 155 -0.36 -14.89 7.53
C LYS A 155 -0.02 -16.09 6.68
N LYS A 156 0.87 -16.96 7.17
CA LYS A 156 1.25 -18.21 6.51
C LYS A 156 0.06 -19.06 6.08
N ASN A 157 -1.03 -19.03 6.85
CA ASN A 157 -2.23 -19.80 6.57
C ASN A 157 -3.00 -19.30 5.34
N ALA A 158 -2.93 -18.01 5.03
CA ALA A 158 -3.66 -17.38 3.92
C ALA A 158 -2.78 -17.15 2.69
N GLU A 159 -1.51 -16.81 2.91
CA GLU A 159 -0.61 -16.28 1.89
C GLU A 159 0.60 -17.19 1.60
N GLY A 160 0.74 -18.32 2.30
CA GLY A 160 1.93 -19.19 2.18
C GLY A 160 3.14 -18.67 2.97
N GLU A 161 4.31 -19.31 2.79
CA GLU A 161 5.51 -18.92 3.56
C GLU A 161 5.86 -17.45 3.37
N ILE A 162 5.66 -16.93 2.15
CA ILE A 162 5.95 -15.55 1.83
C ILE A 162 5.20 -14.53 2.69
N GLY A 163 3.94 -14.78 3.04
CA GLY A 163 3.13 -13.85 3.83
C GLY A 163 3.68 -13.57 5.24
N ALA A 164 4.54 -14.47 5.75
CA ALA A 164 5.10 -14.35 7.08
C ALA A 164 6.36 -13.46 7.17
N HIS A 165 6.93 -13.01 6.05
CA HIS A 165 8.33 -12.53 6.02
C HIS A 165 8.54 -11.09 5.52
N TRP A 166 7.55 -10.21 5.69
CA TRP A 166 7.56 -8.82 5.21
C TRP A 166 8.13 -7.80 6.20
N GLY A 167 8.39 -8.20 7.45
CA GLY A 167 8.82 -7.30 8.51
C GLY A 167 10.25 -6.80 8.36
N ILE A 168 10.49 -5.57 8.81
CA ILE A 168 11.83 -5.04 9.12
C ILE A 168 12.39 -5.73 10.39
N TRP A 169 11.50 -6.12 11.30
CA TRP A 169 11.79 -6.91 12.49
C TRP A 169 11.18 -8.32 12.34
N ASP A 170 11.77 -9.32 12.97
CA ASP A 170 11.16 -10.65 13.05
C ASP A 170 10.00 -10.69 14.07
N GLU A 171 9.29 -11.82 14.14
CA GLU A 171 8.15 -12.03 15.04
C GLU A 171 8.52 -11.94 16.54
N ASN A 172 9.83 -11.95 16.86
CA ASN A 172 10.37 -11.86 18.21
C ASN A 172 11.02 -10.48 18.48
N GLU A 173 10.67 -9.47 17.68
CA GLU A 173 11.18 -8.10 17.79
C GLU A 173 12.71 -8.02 17.63
N LYS A 174 13.33 -8.89 16.83
CA LYS A 174 14.73 -8.77 16.45
C LYS A 174 14.87 -8.12 15.08
N LEU A 175 15.74 -7.12 15.00
CA LEU A 175 15.98 -6.38 13.77
C LEU A 175 16.57 -7.30 12.69
N LYS A 176 16.02 -7.24 11.48
CA LYS A 176 16.51 -8.00 10.33
C LYS A 176 17.54 -7.20 9.52
N PHE A 177 17.34 -5.89 9.39
CA PHE A 177 18.27 -4.93 8.75
C PHE A 177 17.97 -3.49 9.21
#